data_AF-A0A942V6K4-F1
#
_entry.id   AF-A0A942V6K4-F1
#
_cell.length_a   1.000
_cell.length_b   1.000
_cell.length_c   1.000
_cell.angle_alpha   90.00
_cell.angle_beta   90.00
_cell.angle_gamma   90.00
#
_symmetry.space_group_name_H-M   'P 1'
#
loop_
_entity.id
_entity.type
_entity.pdbx_description
1 polymer ?
#
loop_
_entity_poly.entity_id
_entity_poly.type
_entity_poly.pdbx_seq_one_letter_code
_entity_poly.pdbx_strand_id
1 'polypeptide(L)'
;MKKVKHKRPQDESFPVGKLVKKSLRPLVLAYYNAARRADDIADAQNLTREEKLAQLAETARAFHNKEAEGQFRAAADLGKLFGMENLANTLFLDLLTAFERDAENRQPEIWEQLIDYCKYLCAALQIVNHIQDLKEDAVKLRRFYLPAEMMKRHGAENSDIYLSFMTPPLKKVVGEVLENVKGMLKDSEVLPSLISSFRLRAEVGVILSLTNSVVKRLEKGDVLAQRIRPSGWDWVKAWFNGWKTALSGKKRTVRMAK
;
A
#
# COMPACT_ATOMS: atom_id res chain seq x y z
N MET A 1 -13.20 23.31 -9.12
CA MET A 1 -12.90 22.12 -8.27
C MET A 1 -12.01 22.54 -7.11
N LYS A 2 -12.30 22.10 -5.89
CA LYS A 2 -11.47 22.35 -4.71
C LYS A 2 -10.12 21.63 -4.86
N LYS A 3 -9.02 22.28 -4.47
CA LYS A 3 -7.66 21.70 -4.56
C LYS A 3 -7.34 20.84 -3.34
N VAL A 4 -6.58 19.77 -3.56
CA VAL A 4 -6.09 18.85 -2.53
C VAL A 4 -4.59 19.10 -2.26
N LYS A 5 -4.16 18.96 -1.00
CA LYS A 5 -2.74 19.10 -0.60
C LYS A 5 -2.02 17.75 -0.73
N HIS A 6 -0.80 17.75 -1.27
CA HIS A 6 -0.07 16.51 -1.61
C HIS A 6 1.18 16.24 -0.75
N LYS A 7 1.43 14.97 -0.40
CA LYS A 7 2.68 14.51 0.28
C LYS A 7 3.79 14.17 -0.74
N ARG A 8 5.05 14.09 -0.28
CA ARG A 8 6.24 13.81 -1.11
C ARG A 8 6.83 12.41 -0.83
N PRO A 9 7.63 11.83 -1.76
CA PRO A 9 8.25 10.50 -1.57
C PRO A 9 9.11 10.36 -0.30
N GLN A 10 9.67 11.46 0.18
CA GLN A 10 10.48 11.51 1.41
C GLN A 10 9.65 11.36 2.69
N ASP A 11 8.32 11.48 2.59
CA ASP A 11 7.39 11.38 3.71
C ASP A 11 6.89 9.93 3.91
N GLU A 12 7.32 8.99 3.06
CA GLU A 12 6.89 7.58 3.04
C GLU A 12 7.66 6.67 4.00
N SER A 13 6.98 5.65 4.53
CA SER A 13 7.56 4.64 5.44
C SER A 13 8.50 3.64 4.74
N PHE A 14 8.39 3.51 3.41
CA PHE A 14 9.15 2.55 2.59
C PHE A 14 9.91 3.28 1.46
N PRO A 15 11.03 2.72 0.97
CA PRO A 15 11.82 3.39 -0.05
C PRO A 15 11.11 3.33 -1.41
N VAL A 16 10.95 4.47 -2.07
CA VAL A 16 10.38 4.53 -3.42
C VAL A 16 11.51 4.66 -4.45
N GLY A 17 11.77 3.61 -5.23
CA GLY A 17 12.61 3.67 -6.43
C GLY A 17 14.11 3.89 -6.17
N LYS A 18 14.60 3.67 -4.95
CA LYS A 18 16.00 3.93 -4.57
C LYS A 18 16.99 3.00 -5.28
N LEU A 19 16.59 1.76 -5.58
CA LEU A 19 17.46 0.79 -6.24
C LEU A 19 17.09 0.56 -7.71
N VAL A 20 15.98 1.12 -8.18
CA VAL A 20 15.56 1.01 -9.58
C VAL A 20 16.63 1.57 -10.54
N LYS A 21 16.82 0.88 -11.68
CA LYS A 21 17.76 1.28 -12.75
C LYS A 21 17.47 2.72 -13.17
N LYS A 22 18.53 3.54 -13.37
CA LYS A 22 18.41 4.97 -13.68
C LYS A 22 17.43 5.28 -14.82
N SER A 23 17.40 4.42 -15.85
CA SER A 23 16.49 4.55 -16.99
C SER A 23 15.01 4.36 -16.65
N LEU A 24 14.68 3.59 -15.61
CA LEU A 24 13.30 3.32 -15.19
C LEU A 24 12.80 4.29 -14.11
N ARG A 25 13.68 5.11 -13.53
CA ARG A 25 13.30 6.06 -12.48
C ARG A 25 12.24 7.07 -12.92
N PRO A 26 12.27 7.65 -14.14
CA PRO A 26 11.22 8.56 -14.59
C PRO A 26 9.83 7.91 -14.57
N LEU A 27 9.72 6.67 -15.06
CA LEU A 27 8.47 5.90 -15.03
C LEU A 27 8.01 5.61 -13.60
N VAL A 28 8.90 5.13 -12.74
CA VAL A 28 8.55 4.82 -11.33
C VAL A 28 8.13 6.08 -10.57
N LEU A 29 8.80 7.21 -10.79
CA LEU A 29 8.44 8.49 -10.17
C LEU A 29 7.12 9.03 -10.73
N ALA A 30 6.88 8.93 -12.04
CA ALA A 30 5.60 9.30 -12.64
C ALA A 30 4.46 8.46 -12.09
N TYR A 31 4.67 7.15 -11.96
CA TYR A 31 3.71 6.22 -11.38
C TYR A 31 3.41 6.58 -9.93
N TYR A 32 4.44 6.76 -9.10
CA TYR A 32 4.29 7.17 -7.71
C TYR A 32 3.54 8.50 -7.60
N ASN A 33 3.90 9.50 -8.41
CA ASN A 33 3.25 10.82 -8.36
C ASN A 33 1.76 10.75 -8.75
N ALA A 34 1.40 9.94 -9.75
CA ALA A 34 0.00 9.76 -10.13
C ALA A 34 -0.78 9.01 -9.04
N ALA A 35 -0.21 7.92 -8.50
CA ALA A 35 -0.81 7.15 -7.40
C ALA A 35 -1.00 8.00 -6.15
N ARG A 36 0.02 8.78 -5.73
CA ARG A 36 -0.06 9.67 -4.57
C ARG A 36 -1.15 10.73 -4.74
N ARG A 37 -1.32 11.27 -5.95
CA ARG A 37 -2.39 12.24 -6.21
C ARG A 37 -3.79 11.62 -6.10
N ALA A 38 -3.96 10.40 -6.59
CA ALA A 38 -5.22 9.68 -6.46
C ALA A 38 -5.53 9.32 -4.99
N ASP A 39 -4.51 8.87 -4.24
CA ASP A 39 -4.58 8.65 -2.79
C ASP A 39 -5.01 9.92 -2.03
N ASP A 40 -4.35 11.05 -2.33
CA ASP A 40 -4.69 12.33 -1.71
C ASP A 40 -6.15 12.75 -2.01
N ILE A 41 -6.67 12.48 -3.21
CA ILE A 41 -8.09 12.71 -3.55
C ILE A 41 -9.00 11.82 -2.68
N ALA A 42 -8.69 10.53 -2.55
CA ALA A 42 -9.46 9.61 -1.73
C ALA A 42 -9.50 10.05 -0.26
N ASP A 43 -8.39 10.58 0.27
CA ASP A 43 -8.24 11.02 1.66
C ASP A 43 -8.74 12.45 1.92
N ALA A 44 -9.10 13.21 0.89
CA ALA A 44 -9.45 14.62 1.01
C ALA A 44 -10.70 14.83 1.88
N GLN A 45 -10.54 15.41 3.08
CA GLN A 45 -11.66 15.65 4.02
C GLN A 45 -12.60 16.79 3.58
N ASN A 46 -12.14 17.67 2.69
CA ASN A 46 -12.90 18.81 2.18
C ASN A 46 -13.78 18.49 0.95
N LEU A 47 -13.74 17.24 0.48
CA LEU A 47 -14.51 16.74 -0.65
C LEU A 47 -15.63 15.81 -0.18
N THR A 48 -16.81 15.91 -0.80
CA THR A 48 -17.85 14.90 -0.65
C THR A 48 -17.45 13.60 -1.36
N ARG A 49 -18.16 12.50 -1.06
CA ARG A 49 -17.94 11.22 -1.75
C ARG A 49 -18.09 11.36 -3.27
N GLU A 50 -19.13 12.07 -3.72
CA GLU A 50 -19.41 12.31 -5.13
C GLU A 50 -18.29 13.14 -5.78
N GLU A 51 -17.80 14.18 -5.08
CA GLU A 51 -16.67 14.97 -5.54
C GLU A 51 -15.38 14.14 -5.65
N LYS A 52 -15.12 13.21 -4.71
CA LYS A 52 -13.96 12.31 -4.77
C LYS A 52 -14.05 11.36 -5.96
N LEU A 53 -15.18 10.66 -6.11
CA LEU A 53 -15.39 9.71 -7.20
C LEU A 53 -15.33 10.40 -8.57
N ALA A 54 -15.90 11.60 -8.70
CA ALA A 54 -15.79 12.40 -9.93
C ALA A 54 -14.34 12.77 -10.27
N GLN A 55 -13.53 13.12 -9.27
CA GLN A 55 -12.11 13.43 -9.45
C GLN A 55 -11.26 12.20 -9.76
N LEU A 56 -11.57 11.05 -9.18
CA LEU A 56 -10.91 9.78 -9.52
C LEU A 56 -11.27 9.35 -10.95
N ALA A 57 -12.54 9.46 -11.35
CA ALA A 57 -12.96 9.24 -12.73
C ALA A 57 -12.29 10.20 -13.73
N GLU A 58 -12.08 11.46 -13.36
CA GLU A 58 -11.29 12.41 -14.16
C GLU A 58 -9.82 11.99 -14.25
N THR A 59 -9.25 11.44 -13.17
CA THR A 59 -7.88 10.90 -13.16
C THR A 59 -7.72 9.74 -14.14
N ALA A 60 -8.70 8.82 -14.20
CA ALA A 60 -8.76 7.75 -15.20
C ALA A 60 -8.82 8.32 -16.63
N ARG A 61 -9.70 9.30 -16.87
CA ARG A 61 -9.85 9.95 -18.18
C ARG A 61 -8.57 10.66 -18.62
N ALA A 62 -7.93 11.42 -17.73
CA ALA A 62 -6.64 12.06 -17.99
C ALA A 62 -5.55 11.05 -18.35
N PHE A 63 -5.48 9.91 -17.63
CA PHE A 63 -4.55 8.83 -17.93
C PHE A 63 -4.78 8.22 -19.32
N HIS A 64 -6.04 7.93 -19.68
CA HIS A 64 -6.39 7.36 -20.98
C HIS A 64 -6.16 8.33 -22.15
N ASN A 65 -6.61 9.58 -22.00
CA ASN A 65 -6.51 10.60 -23.03
C ASN A 65 -5.08 11.13 -23.17
N LYS A 66 -4.23 10.90 -22.16
CA LYS A 66 -2.83 11.35 -22.10
C LYS A 66 -2.73 12.87 -22.18
N GLU A 67 -3.78 13.56 -21.74
CA GLU A 67 -3.90 15.00 -21.82
C GLU A 67 -4.69 15.51 -20.62
N ALA A 68 -4.05 16.35 -19.82
CA ALA A 68 -4.66 17.09 -18.74
C ALA A 68 -3.69 18.13 -18.18
N GLU A 69 -4.24 19.15 -17.54
CA GLU A 69 -3.48 20.17 -16.81
C GLU A 69 -3.76 20.12 -15.31
N GLY A 70 -3.05 20.98 -14.56
CA GLY A 70 -3.26 21.14 -13.12
C GLY A 70 -3.04 19.85 -12.33
N GLN A 71 -4.01 19.50 -11.48
CA GLN A 71 -3.90 18.36 -10.58
C GLN A 71 -3.91 17.00 -11.29
N PHE A 72 -4.47 16.91 -12.50
CA PHE A 72 -4.57 15.65 -13.25
C PHE A 72 -3.37 15.41 -14.18
N ARG A 73 -2.46 16.38 -14.30
CA ARG A 73 -1.28 16.30 -15.17
C ARG A 73 -0.42 15.05 -14.93
N ALA A 74 -0.25 14.62 -13.67
CA ALA A 74 0.54 13.40 -13.40
C ALA A 74 -0.08 12.14 -14.00
N ALA A 75 -1.41 12.02 -14.02
CA ALA A 75 -2.08 10.88 -14.62
C ALA A 75 -1.90 10.90 -16.15
N ALA A 76 -2.05 12.06 -16.78
CA ALA A 76 -1.78 12.23 -18.21
C ALA A 76 -0.32 11.91 -18.59
N ASP A 77 0.64 12.46 -17.83
CA ASP A 77 2.07 12.20 -18.05
C ASP A 77 2.40 10.71 -17.86
N LEU A 78 1.77 10.03 -16.90
CA LEU A 78 1.91 8.58 -16.73
C LEU A 78 1.35 7.81 -17.93
N GLY A 79 0.16 8.18 -18.42
CA GLY A 79 -0.46 7.55 -19.59
C GLY A 79 0.40 7.63 -20.85
N LYS A 80 1.12 8.76 -21.05
CA LYS A 80 2.11 8.91 -22.14
C LYS A 80 3.24 7.88 -22.01
N LEU A 81 3.83 7.79 -20.82
CA LEU A 81 4.93 6.85 -20.54
C LEU A 81 4.50 5.39 -20.69
N PHE A 82 3.29 5.04 -20.26
CA PHE A 82 2.73 3.70 -20.45
C PHE A 82 2.59 3.34 -21.93
N GLY A 83 2.15 4.29 -22.76
CA GLY A 83 2.10 4.11 -24.21
C GLY A 83 3.48 3.93 -24.84
N MET A 84 4.49 4.68 -24.39
CA MET A 84 5.86 4.59 -24.89
C MET A 84 6.54 3.25 -24.52
N GLU A 85 6.26 2.75 -23.32
CA GLU A 85 6.83 1.51 -22.79
C GLU A 85 5.95 0.27 -23.06
N ASN A 86 4.84 0.44 -23.78
CA ASN A 86 3.84 -0.59 -24.10
C ASN A 86 3.34 -1.37 -22.86
N LEU A 87 3.03 -0.64 -21.78
CA LEU A 87 2.56 -1.21 -20.52
C LEU A 87 1.04 -1.37 -20.52
N ALA A 88 0.56 -2.43 -19.86
CA ALA A 88 -0.88 -2.64 -19.66
C ALA A 88 -1.47 -1.54 -18.76
N ASN A 89 -2.50 -0.86 -19.24
CA ASN A 89 -3.22 0.19 -18.51
C ASN A 89 -3.80 -0.31 -17.17
N THR A 90 -4.14 -1.60 -17.08
CA THR A 90 -4.65 -2.24 -15.86
C THR A 90 -3.71 -2.07 -14.68
N LEU A 91 -2.39 -1.96 -14.91
CA LEU A 91 -1.42 -1.74 -13.82
C LEU A 91 -1.70 -0.48 -13.01
N PHE A 92 -2.23 0.58 -13.64
CA PHE A 92 -2.61 1.82 -12.93
C PHE A 92 -4.10 1.90 -12.64
N LEU A 93 -4.96 1.43 -13.55
CA LEU A 93 -6.42 1.51 -13.38
C LEU A 93 -6.93 0.63 -12.24
N ASP A 94 -6.36 -0.57 -12.06
CA ASP A 94 -6.73 -1.45 -10.94
C ASP A 94 -6.42 -0.78 -9.59
N LEU A 95 -5.31 -0.03 -9.52
CA LEU A 95 -4.95 0.76 -8.34
C LEU A 95 -5.95 1.92 -8.13
N LEU A 96 -6.39 2.57 -9.20
CA LEU A 96 -7.37 3.65 -9.11
C LEU A 96 -8.73 3.15 -8.59
N THR A 97 -9.15 1.95 -8.99
CA THR A 97 -10.34 1.30 -8.43
C THR A 97 -10.21 1.06 -6.92
N ALA A 98 -9.02 0.76 -6.41
CA ALA A 98 -8.80 0.66 -4.96
C ALA A 98 -9.05 2.02 -4.26
N PHE A 99 -8.55 3.13 -4.82
CA PHE A 99 -8.80 4.46 -4.27
C PHE A 99 -10.26 4.89 -4.36
N GLU A 100 -11.00 4.46 -5.39
CA GLU A 100 -12.45 4.66 -5.49
C GLU A 100 -13.17 3.97 -4.35
N ARG A 101 -12.82 2.71 -4.05
CA ARG A 101 -13.39 1.96 -2.91
C ARG A 101 -13.07 2.64 -1.57
N ASP A 102 -11.85 3.14 -1.39
CA ASP A 102 -11.47 3.92 -0.20
C ASP A 102 -12.31 5.20 -0.08
N ALA A 103 -12.59 5.88 -1.19
CA ALA A 103 -13.46 7.06 -1.22
C ALA A 103 -14.92 6.75 -0.84
N GLU A 104 -15.37 5.51 -1.00
CA GLU A 104 -16.70 5.07 -0.53
C GLU A 104 -16.78 4.86 0.98
N ASN A 105 -15.63 4.73 1.67
CA ASN A 105 -15.52 4.55 3.11
C ASN A 105 -16.38 3.39 3.66
N ARG A 106 -16.27 2.21 3.03
CA ARG A 106 -16.96 1.01 3.50
C ARG A 106 -16.03 0.17 4.36
N GLN A 107 -16.45 -0.10 5.60
CA GLN A 107 -15.79 -1.09 6.44
C GLN A 107 -15.96 -2.48 5.82
N PRO A 108 -14.89 -3.27 5.66
CA PRO A 108 -15.01 -4.66 5.21
C PRO A 108 -15.83 -5.49 6.20
N GLU A 109 -16.75 -6.30 5.70
CA GLU A 109 -17.56 -7.20 6.53
C GLU A 109 -16.75 -8.43 6.94
N ILE A 110 -16.00 -8.98 5.98
CA ILE A 110 -15.22 -10.22 6.11
C ILE A 110 -13.78 -10.01 5.65
N TRP A 111 -12.89 -10.92 6.06
CA TRP A 111 -11.46 -10.88 5.78
C TRP A 111 -11.14 -10.90 4.28
N GLU A 112 -11.89 -11.70 3.52
CA GLU A 112 -11.71 -11.85 2.08
C GLU A 112 -11.92 -10.51 1.35
N GLN A 113 -12.88 -9.70 1.80
CA GLN A 113 -13.11 -8.36 1.25
C GLN A 113 -11.93 -7.41 1.53
N LEU A 114 -11.24 -7.57 2.67
CA LEU A 114 -10.04 -6.79 2.98
C LEU A 114 -8.85 -7.23 2.11
N ILE A 115 -8.73 -8.51 1.75
CA ILE A 115 -7.67 -8.99 0.84
C ILE A 115 -7.95 -8.62 -0.61
N ASP A 116 -9.21 -8.67 -1.06
CA ASP A 116 -9.63 -8.34 -2.44
C ASP A 116 -9.22 -6.93 -2.90
N TYR A 117 -8.72 -6.09 -1.99
CA TYR A 117 -8.11 -4.80 -2.27
C TYR A 117 -6.75 -4.87 -2.98
N CYS A 118 -5.94 -5.92 -2.80
CA CYS A 118 -4.57 -5.99 -3.33
C CYS A 118 -4.09 -7.45 -3.53
N LYS A 119 -3.09 -7.67 -4.40
CA LYS A 119 -2.48 -8.99 -4.59
C LYS A 119 -1.28 -9.20 -3.65
N TYR A 120 -1.31 -10.26 -2.83
CA TYR A 120 -0.20 -10.77 -2.01
C TYR A 120 0.57 -9.71 -1.20
N LEU A 121 1.85 -9.48 -1.50
CA LEU A 121 2.75 -8.56 -0.77
C LEU A 121 2.20 -7.14 -0.68
N CYS A 122 1.55 -6.66 -1.74
CA CYS A 122 0.90 -5.34 -1.73
C CYS A 122 -0.23 -5.30 -0.70
N ALA A 123 -1.03 -6.36 -0.60
CA ALA A 123 -2.09 -6.44 0.41
C ALA A 123 -1.51 -6.55 1.81
N ALA A 124 -0.47 -7.35 2.02
CA ALA A 124 0.21 -7.44 3.32
C ALA A 124 0.76 -6.08 3.76
N LEU A 125 1.41 -5.34 2.85
CA LEU A 125 1.90 -3.97 3.12
C LEU A 125 0.76 -3.01 3.48
N GLN A 126 -0.34 -3.06 2.71
CA GLN A 126 -1.46 -2.17 2.92
C GLN A 126 -2.18 -2.44 4.24
N ILE A 127 -2.40 -3.71 4.58
CA ILE A 127 -2.98 -4.10 5.86
C ILE A 127 -2.07 -3.68 7.01
N VAL A 128 -0.75 -3.83 6.88
CA VAL A 128 0.21 -3.34 7.90
C VAL A 128 0.10 -1.83 8.09
N ASN A 129 -0.02 -1.05 7.00
CA ASN A 129 -0.25 0.40 7.10
C ASN A 129 -1.57 0.70 7.82
N HIS A 130 -2.67 0.03 7.46
CA HIS A 130 -3.96 0.20 8.13
C HIS A 130 -3.89 -0.09 9.64
N ILE A 131 -3.13 -1.11 10.05
CA ILE A 131 -2.93 -1.42 11.47
C ILE A 131 -2.07 -0.35 12.17
N GLN A 132 -1.02 0.16 11.51
CA GLN A 132 -0.19 1.23 12.06
C GLN A 132 -0.94 2.54 12.29
N ASP A 133 -1.90 2.84 11.41
CA ASP A 133 -2.60 4.13 11.37
C ASP A 133 -4.07 4.05 11.87
N LEU A 134 -4.48 2.94 12.51
CA LEU A 134 -5.85 2.67 13.01
C LEU A 134 -6.54 3.90 13.62
N LYS A 135 -5.91 4.50 14.64
CA LYS A 135 -6.48 5.65 15.34
C LYS A 135 -6.47 6.92 14.50
N GLU A 136 -5.39 7.14 13.75
CA GLU A 136 -5.25 8.34 12.93
C GLU A 136 -6.31 8.38 11.84
N ASP A 137 -6.55 7.25 11.16
CA ASP A 137 -7.54 7.14 10.10
C ASP A 137 -8.97 7.19 10.64
N ALA A 138 -9.25 6.56 11.78
CA ALA A 138 -10.55 6.66 12.43
C ALA A 138 -10.89 8.09 12.87
N VAL A 139 -9.90 8.86 13.35
CA VAL A 139 -10.09 10.25 13.80
C VAL A 139 -10.18 11.22 12.62
N LYS A 140 -9.27 11.09 11.65
CA LYS A 140 -9.13 12.06 10.54
C LYS A 140 -10.04 11.76 9.37
N LEU A 141 -10.15 10.49 9.01
CA LEU A 141 -10.83 10.05 7.79
C LEU A 141 -12.19 9.39 8.08
N ARG A 142 -12.49 9.11 9.36
CA ARG A 142 -13.66 8.32 9.80
C ARG A 142 -13.69 6.94 9.13
N ARG A 143 -12.52 6.34 8.93
CA ARG A 143 -12.35 5.03 8.29
C ARG A 143 -12.04 3.95 9.32
N PHE A 144 -12.65 2.78 9.13
CA PHE A 144 -12.42 1.57 9.92
C PHE A 144 -12.07 0.42 8.99
N TYR A 145 -10.89 -0.17 9.16
CA TYR A 145 -10.38 -1.24 8.27
C TYR A 145 -10.46 -2.64 8.88
N LEU A 146 -10.64 -2.76 10.20
CA LEU A 146 -10.76 -4.06 10.85
C LEU A 146 -12.07 -4.74 10.43
N PRO A 147 -12.05 -6.00 9.98
CA PRO A 147 -13.27 -6.69 9.55
C PRO A 147 -14.32 -6.75 10.66
N ALA A 148 -15.56 -6.37 10.34
CA ALA A 148 -16.65 -6.31 11.31
C ALA A 148 -16.93 -7.68 11.97
N GLU A 149 -16.81 -8.77 11.20
CA GLU A 149 -16.99 -10.13 11.70
C GLU A 149 -15.94 -10.50 12.76
N MET A 150 -14.66 -10.15 12.53
CA MET A 150 -13.58 -10.39 13.51
C MET A 150 -13.78 -9.55 14.78
N MET A 151 -14.17 -8.28 14.62
CA MET A 151 -14.50 -7.40 15.74
C MET A 151 -15.60 -8.03 16.61
N LYS A 152 -16.69 -8.47 15.99
CA LYS A 152 -17.80 -9.15 16.68
C LYS A 152 -17.36 -10.44 17.37
N ARG A 153 -16.56 -11.28 16.69
CA ARG A 153 -16.11 -12.58 17.20
C ARG A 153 -15.26 -12.45 18.47
N HIS A 154 -14.44 -11.40 18.56
CA HIS A 154 -13.61 -11.13 19.73
C HIS A 154 -14.26 -10.21 20.77
N GLY A 155 -15.46 -9.67 20.48
CA GLY A 155 -16.17 -8.74 21.34
C GLY A 155 -15.54 -7.35 21.41
N ALA A 156 -14.89 -6.91 20.33
CA ALA A 156 -14.33 -5.56 20.20
C ALA A 156 -15.35 -4.62 19.54
N GLU A 157 -15.31 -3.34 19.90
CA GLU A 157 -16.15 -2.31 19.30
C GLU A 157 -15.31 -1.30 18.52
N ASN A 158 -15.89 -0.65 17.50
CA ASN A 158 -15.21 0.42 16.78
C ASN A 158 -14.84 1.61 17.69
N SER A 159 -15.57 1.78 18.81
CA SER A 159 -15.29 2.78 19.85
C SER A 159 -13.94 2.54 20.56
N ASP A 160 -13.48 1.29 20.66
CA ASP A 160 -12.22 0.92 21.31
C ASP A 160 -11.00 1.60 20.66
N ILE A 161 -11.07 1.91 19.36
CA ILE A 161 -9.98 2.54 18.60
C ILE A 161 -9.67 3.96 19.10
N TYR A 162 -10.62 4.62 19.76
CA TYR A 162 -10.43 5.98 20.27
C TYR A 162 -9.71 6.03 21.62
N LEU A 163 -9.53 4.88 22.30
CA LEU A 163 -8.88 4.79 23.60
C LEU A 163 -7.36 5.04 23.52
N SER A 164 -6.72 5.21 24.68
CA SER A 164 -5.26 5.44 24.77
C SER A 164 -4.43 4.16 24.62
N PHE A 165 -5.05 2.99 24.81
CA PHE A 165 -4.43 1.67 24.72
C PHE A 165 -5.43 0.69 24.14
N MET A 166 -4.95 -0.33 23.42
CA MET A 166 -5.82 -1.37 22.90
C MET A 166 -6.46 -2.19 24.03
N THR A 167 -7.78 -2.35 23.97
CA THR A 167 -8.52 -3.26 24.84
C THR A 167 -8.08 -4.71 24.59
N PRO A 168 -8.26 -5.64 25.55
CA PRO A 168 -7.96 -7.05 25.30
C PRO A 168 -8.71 -7.64 24.09
N PRO A 169 -10.01 -7.32 23.84
CA PRO A 169 -10.68 -7.68 22.60
C PRO A 169 -9.99 -7.14 21.34
N LEU A 170 -9.66 -5.84 21.30
CA LEU A 170 -9.01 -5.22 20.15
C LEU A 170 -7.63 -5.82 19.86
N LYS A 171 -6.86 -6.16 20.92
CA LYS A 171 -5.58 -6.87 20.77
C LYS A 171 -5.75 -8.24 20.11
N LYS A 172 -6.83 -8.97 20.41
CA LYS A 172 -7.12 -10.25 19.75
C LYS A 172 -7.45 -10.08 18.28
N VAL A 173 -8.26 -9.07 17.92
CA VAL A 173 -8.58 -8.75 16.52
C VAL A 173 -7.30 -8.40 15.74
N VAL A 174 -6.49 -7.48 16.27
CA VAL A 174 -5.22 -7.10 15.65
C VAL A 174 -4.28 -8.30 15.54
N GLY A 175 -4.21 -9.14 16.57
CA GLY A 175 -3.43 -10.38 16.55
C GLY A 175 -3.85 -11.35 15.45
N GLU A 176 -5.15 -11.56 15.26
CA GLU A 176 -5.69 -12.40 14.18
C GLU A 176 -5.35 -11.83 12.79
N VAL A 177 -5.52 -10.52 12.61
CA VAL A 177 -5.13 -9.84 11.35
C VAL A 177 -3.64 -10.01 11.07
N LEU A 178 -2.79 -9.84 12.09
CA LEU A 178 -1.34 -10.01 11.93
C LEU A 178 -0.95 -11.45 11.64
N GLU A 179 -1.67 -12.45 12.16
CA GLU A 179 -1.46 -13.86 11.80
C GLU A 179 -1.73 -14.10 10.31
N ASN A 180 -2.84 -13.57 9.80
CA ASN A 180 -3.16 -13.69 8.39
C ASN A 180 -2.12 -12.95 7.51
N VAL A 181 -1.68 -11.76 7.91
CA VAL A 181 -0.60 -11.02 7.23
C VAL A 181 0.70 -11.83 7.19
N LYS A 182 1.07 -12.54 8.26
CA LYS A 182 2.25 -13.42 8.25
C LYS A 182 2.11 -14.54 7.23
N GLY A 183 0.92 -15.13 7.09
CA GLY A 183 0.61 -16.08 6.01
C GLY A 183 0.88 -15.50 4.63
N MET A 184 0.35 -14.30 4.37
CA MET A 184 0.55 -13.59 3.09
C MET A 184 2.02 -13.25 2.82
N LEU A 185 2.77 -12.87 3.85
CA LEU A 185 4.21 -12.59 3.72
C LEU A 185 4.99 -13.85 3.39
N LYS A 186 4.65 -14.99 3.99
CA LYS A 186 5.23 -16.29 3.69
C LYS A 186 4.98 -16.68 2.23
N ASP A 187 3.76 -16.53 1.74
CA ASP A 187 3.42 -16.80 0.33
C ASP A 187 4.17 -15.84 -0.62
N SER A 188 4.45 -14.62 -0.15
CA SER A 188 5.19 -13.61 -0.90
C SER A 188 6.71 -13.82 -0.93
N GLU A 189 7.28 -14.74 -0.14
CA GLU A 189 8.72 -15.03 -0.12
C GLU A 189 9.22 -15.58 -1.47
N VAL A 190 8.33 -16.10 -2.31
CA VAL A 190 8.66 -16.54 -3.66
C VAL A 190 8.92 -15.36 -4.61
N LEU A 191 8.34 -14.19 -4.37
CA LEU A 191 8.35 -13.06 -5.30
C LEU A 191 9.77 -12.64 -5.76
N PRO A 192 10.78 -12.51 -4.88
CA PRO A 192 12.12 -12.15 -5.32
C PRO A 192 12.71 -13.14 -6.33
N SER A 193 12.37 -14.43 -6.23
CA SER A 193 12.86 -15.45 -7.16
C SER A 193 12.26 -15.32 -8.57
N LEU A 194 11.09 -14.71 -8.70
CA LEU A 194 10.40 -14.45 -9.97
C LEU A 194 10.96 -13.21 -10.68
N ILE A 195 11.68 -12.35 -9.96
CA ILE A 195 12.19 -11.08 -10.48
C ILE A 195 13.55 -11.31 -11.14
N SER A 196 13.61 -11.08 -12.45
CA SER A 196 14.86 -11.20 -13.22
C SER A 196 15.88 -10.09 -12.92
N SER A 197 15.41 -8.87 -12.62
CA SER A 197 16.27 -7.73 -12.33
C SER A 197 16.87 -7.84 -10.92
N PHE A 198 18.20 -7.94 -10.83
CA PHE A 198 18.93 -8.00 -9.55
C PHE A 198 18.56 -6.85 -8.61
N ARG A 199 18.48 -5.63 -9.15
CA ARG A 199 18.20 -4.43 -8.35
C ARG A 199 16.77 -4.40 -7.82
N LEU A 200 15.79 -4.75 -8.68
CA LEU A 200 14.39 -4.84 -8.25
C LEU A 200 14.19 -5.98 -7.26
N ARG A 201 14.89 -7.11 -7.46
CA ARG A 201 14.90 -8.23 -6.51
C ARG A 201 15.42 -7.80 -5.15
N ALA A 202 16.51 -7.02 -5.11
CA ALA A 202 17.03 -6.45 -3.88
C ALA A 202 16.00 -5.56 -3.19
N GLU A 203 15.35 -4.67 -3.94
CA GLU A 203 14.33 -3.74 -3.41
C GLU A 203 13.14 -4.49 -2.82
N VAL A 204 12.61 -5.49 -3.52
CA VAL A 204 11.53 -6.35 -3.00
C VAL A 204 11.98 -7.14 -1.76
N GLY A 205 13.23 -7.61 -1.72
CA GLY A 205 13.81 -8.24 -0.53
C GLY A 205 13.92 -7.29 0.68
N VAL A 206 14.28 -6.02 0.44
CA VAL A 206 14.28 -4.98 1.49
C VAL A 206 12.86 -4.77 2.01
N ILE A 207 11.88 -4.60 1.11
CA ILE A 207 10.46 -4.39 1.46
C ILE A 207 9.95 -5.55 2.31
N LEU A 208 10.10 -6.80 1.86
CA LEU A 208 9.72 -8.01 2.61
C LEU A 208 10.36 -8.04 4.01
N SER A 209 11.65 -7.71 4.11
CA SER A 209 12.35 -7.71 5.40
C SER A 209 11.86 -6.60 6.34
N LEU A 210 11.53 -5.42 5.82
CA LEU A 210 10.99 -4.32 6.61
C LEU A 210 9.58 -4.66 7.10
N THR A 211 8.71 -5.16 6.22
CA THR A 211 7.34 -5.53 6.59
C THR A 211 7.32 -6.60 7.68
N ASN A 212 8.16 -7.64 7.56
CA ASN A 212 8.32 -8.65 8.61
C ASN A 212 8.80 -8.04 9.94
N SER A 213 9.67 -7.03 9.90
CA SER A 213 10.15 -6.37 11.11
C SER A 213 9.06 -5.51 11.76
N VAL A 214 8.23 -4.83 10.95
CA VAL A 214 7.08 -4.07 11.43
C VAL A 214 6.03 -4.98 12.05
N VAL A 215 5.66 -6.08 11.39
CA VAL A 215 4.72 -7.07 11.93
C VAL A 215 5.16 -7.56 13.31
N LYS A 216 6.43 -7.95 13.47
CA LYS A 216 6.98 -8.39 14.77
C LYS A 216 6.92 -7.31 15.86
N ARG A 217 6.99 -6.04 15.48
CA ARG A 217 6.85 -4.91 16.40
C ARG A 217 5.39 -4.65 16.75
N LEU A 218 4.48 -4.75 15.77
CA LEU A 218 3.04 -4.63 15.97
C LEU A 218 2.53 -5.73 16.93
N GLU A 219 3.01 -6.97 16.78
CA GLU A 219 2.64 -8.09 17.68
C GLU A 219 3.00 -7.83 19.15
N LYS A 220 4.07 -7.07 19.40
CA LYS A 220 4.56 -6.78 20.76
C LYS A 220 4.11 -5.42 21.29
N GLY A 221 3.60 -4.57 20.42
CA GLY A 221 3.35 -3.16 20.70
C GLY A 221 1.87 -2.85 20.85
N ASP A 222 1.60 -1.59 21.19
CA ASP A 222 0.26 -1.03 21.22
C ASP A 222 0.18 0.13 20.23
N VAL A 223 -0.58 -0.07 19.15
CA VAL A 223 -0.73 0.90 18.05
C VAL A 223 -1.56 2.12 18.43
N LEU A 224 -2.38 2.04 19.49
CA LEU A 224 -3.12 3.19 19.99
C LEU A 224 -2.25 4.06 20.91
N ALA A 225 -1.30 3.45 21.61
CA ALA A 225 -0.43 4.13 22.57
C ALA A 225 0.78 4.81 21.90
N GLN A 226 1.32 4.21 20.83
CA GLN A 226 2.51 4.72 20.15
C GLN A 226 2.51 4.42 18.66
N ARG A 227 3.14 5.29 17.88
CA ARG A 227 3.43 5.00 16.47
C ARG A 227 4.50 3.93 16.37
N ILE A 228 4.17 2.82 15.75
CA ILE A 228 5.09 1.72 15.48
C ILE A 228 5.66 1.90 14.07
N ARG A 229 6.98 2.01 13.94
CA ARG A 229 7.69 2.14 12.65
C ARG A 229 8.99 1.31 12.65
N PRO A 230 9.59 1.03 11.47
CA PRO A 230 10.92 0.42 11.41
C PRO A 230 11.95 1.28 12.15
N SER A 231 12.81 0.63 12.94
CA SER A 231 13.98 1.29 13.54
C SER A 231 15.16 1.37 12.57
N GLY A 232 16.18 2.16 12.89
CA GLY A 232 17.43 2.18 12.14
C GLY A 232 18.08 0.80 12.01
N TRP A 233 18.00 -0.04 13.04
CA TRP A 233 18.49 -1.42 12.99
C TRP A 233 17.68 -2.32 12.05
N ASP A 234 16.37 -2.11 11.95
CA ASP A 234 15.52 -2.85 11.02
C ASP A 234 15.89 -2.49 9.57
N TRP A 235 16.23 -1.23 9.31
CA TRP A 235 16.76 -0.80 8.02
C TRP A 235 18.09 -1.45 7.67
N VAL A 236 19.05 -1.49 8.60
CA VAL A 236 20.34 -2.15 8.38
C VAL A 236 20.15 -3.64 8.04
N LYS A 237 19.31 -4.34 8.82
CA LYS A 237 18.97 -5.75 8.56
C LYS A 237 18.28 -5.92 7.21
N ALA A 238 17.34 -5.04 6.87
CA ALA A 238 16.62 -5.12 5.62
C ALA A 238 17.53 -4.92 4.40
N TRP A 239 18.49 -4.00 4.46
CA TRP A 239 19.49 -3.83 3.41
C TRP A 239 20.34 -5.08 3.21
N PHE A 240 20.84 -5.68 4.29
CA PHE A 240 21.59 -6.93 4.24
C PHE A 240 20.76 -8.07 3.64
N ASN A 241 19.52 -8.25 4.12
CA ASN A 241 18.61 -9.27 3.64
C ASN A 241 18.23 -9.06 2.17
N GLY A 242 17.96 -7.83 1.75
CA GLY A 242 17.69 -7.48 0.37
C GLY A 242 18.84 -7.88 -0.56
N TRP A 243 20.07 -7.62 -0.14
CA TRP A 243 21.26 -8.01 -0.91
C TRP A 243 21.45 -9.53 -0.97
N LYS A 244 21.25 -10.24 0.14
CA LYS A 244 21.27 -11.72 0.19
C LYS A 244 20.22 -12.32 -0.76
N THR A 245 19.00 -11.78 -0.73
CA THR A 245 17.88 -12.18 -1.61
C THR A 245 18.19 -11.90 -3.08
N ALA A 246 18.89 -10.80 -3.37
CA ALA A 246 19.32 -10.48 -4.72
C ALA A 246 20.27 -11.56 -5.29
N LEU A 247 21.22 -12.02 -4.48
CA LEU A 247 22.22 -13.04 -4.82
C LEU A 247 21.64 -14.45 -4.94
N SER A 248 20.61 -14.80 -4.17
CA SER A 248 20.03 -16.15 -4.15
C SER A 248 19.09 -16.46 -5.32
N GLY A 249 18.61 -15.44 -6.05
CA GLY A 249 17.68 -15.66 -7.15
C GLY A 249 18.36 -16.31 -8.36
N LYS A 250 18.17 -17.63 -8.49
CA LYS A 250 18.53 -18.40 -9.69
C LYS A 250 17.85 -17.79 -10.93
N LYS A 251 18.59 -17.69 -12.04
CA LYS A 251 18.00 -17.47 -13.38
C LYS A 251 17.12 -18.69 -13.70
N ARG A 252 15.85 -18.69 -13.31
CA ARG A 252 14.87 -19.55 -13.97
C ARG A 252 14.40 -18.81 -15.21
N THR A 253 14.90 -19.24 -16.36
CA THR A 253 14.30 -18.95 -17.66
C THR A 253 12.86 -19.46 -17.61
N VAL A 254 11.91 -18.55 -17.36
CA VAL A 254 10.51 -18.83 -17.62
C VAL A 254 10.39 -18.96 -19.13
N ARG A 255 10.42 -20.20 -19.64
CA ARG A 255 9.94 -20.50 -20.99
C ARG A 255 8.46 -20.13 -20.97
N MET A 256 8.11 -19.00 -21.56
CA MET A 256 6.72 -18.74 -21.94
C MET A 256 6.34 -19.84 -22.92
N ALA A 257 5.34 -20.65 -22.56
CA ALA A 257 4.69 -21.55 -23.50
C ALA A 257 4.06 -20.68 -24.60
N LYS A 258 4.31 -21.06 -25.86
CA LYS A 258 3.71 -20.46 -27.05
C LYS A 258 2.20 -20.65 -27.06
#